data_AF-A0A935I7Y3-F1
#
_entry.id   AF-A0A935I7Y3-F1
#
_cell.length_a   1.000
_cell.length_b   1.000
_cell.length_c   1.000
_cell.angle_alpha   90.00
_cell.angle_beta   90.00
_cell.angle_gamma   90.00
#
_symmetry.space_group_name_H-M   'P 1'
#
loop_
_entity.id
_entity.type
_entity.pdbx_description
1 polymer ?
#
loop_
_entity_poly.entity_id
_entity_poly.type
_entity_poly.pdbx_seq_one_letter_code
_entity_poly.pdbx_strand_id
1 'polypeptide(L)'
;MIFKKSMNRNYFHTQESRKIQLIEPQMGYRDDAWLGNAYYFWIDIYDANKWGVEAKNATGLYEIYSADIDFSDILDTVFNEKHYNFWLESINKVAQKHIDLLNTKPTLKDLNDYLKKEGCWNEVSGIQFQDLPEDRERLKVAPIQYGTRFKYFNYIKRIQLAIFNKTIISNFTLHCKVQITK
;
A
#
# COMPACT_ATOMS: atom_id res chain seq x y z
N MET A 1 -12.26 18.19 -26.99
CA MET A 1 -11.56 18.31 -25.71
C MET A 1 -12.48 17.73 -24.65
N ILE A 2 -12.31 16.45 -24.30
CA ILE A 2 -13.16 15.78 -23.32
C ILE A 2 -12.52 16.07 -21.95
N PHE A 3 -13.23 16.81 -21.10
CA PHE A 3 -12.82 16.98 -19.71
C PHE A 3 -12.76 15.58 -19.07
N LYS A 4 -11.55 15.03 -18.86
CA LYS A 4 -11.36 13.89 -17.95
C LYS A 4 -11.80 14.39 -16.57
N LYS A 5 -12.96 13.92 -16.10
CA LYS A 5 -13.39 14.12 -14.72
C LYS A 5 -12.27 13.56 -13.83
N SER A 6 -11.60 14.40 -13.05
CA SER A 6 -10.54 13.93 -12.15
C SER A 6 -11.16 12.91 -11.19
N MET A 7 -10.66 11.68 -11.22
CA MET A 7 -11.10 10.63 -10.30
C MET A 7 -10.31 10.74 -9.00
N ASN A 8 -10.43 11.86 -8.30
CA ASN A 8 -9.71 12.04 -7.04
C ASN A 8 -10.32 11.11 -5.99
N ARG A 9 -9.45 10.39 -5.29
CA ARG A 9 -9.83 9.52 -4.18
C ARG A 9 -9.06 9.91 -2.92
N ASN A 10 -9.71 9.85 -1.77
CA ASN A 10 -9.09 10.18 -0.50
C ASN A 10 -8.37 8.96 0.09
N TYR A 11 -7.13 9.16 0.55
CA TYR A 11 -6.28 8.12 1.13
C TYR A 11 -5.54 8.65 2.37
N PHE A 12 -5.05 7.73 3.20
CA PHE A 12 -4.41 8.04 4.49
C PHE A 12 -2.93 7.68 4.53
N HIS A 13 -2.08 8.58 4.98
CA HIS A 13 -0.64 8.36 5.19
C HIS A 13 -0.31 8.39 6.69
N THR A 14 0.34 7.36 7.19
CA THR A 14 0.71 7.26 8.60
C THR A 14 2.20 7.49 8.80
N GLN A 15 2.55 8.38 9.73
CA GLN A 15 3.93 8.72 10.01
C GLN A 15 4.17 8.92 11.51
N GLU A 16 5.37 8.57 11.97
CA GLU A 16 5.82 8.85 13.34
C GLU A 16 5.72 10.35 13.61
N SER A 17 5.21 10.73 14.79
CA SER A 17 5.04 12.13 15.16
C SER A 17 6.37 12.88 15.10
N ARG A 18 6.31 14.13 14.61
CA ARG A 18 7.47 15.02 14.54
C ARG A 18 7.24 16.31 15.31
N LYS A 19 8.31 17.06 15.54
CA LYS A 19 8.24 18.42 16.09
C LYS A 19 7.60 19.40 15.10
N ILE A 20 7.85 19.20 13.82
CA ILE A 20 7.32 20.00 12.72
C ILE A 20 6.36 19.14 11.93
N GLN A 21 5.13 19.61 11.77
CA GLN A 21 4.10 18.96 10.97
C GLN A 21 4.54 18.84 9.52
N LEU A 22 4.24 17.70 8.89
CA LEU A 22 4.54 17.49 7.49
C LEU A 22 3.59 18.28 6.59
N ILE A 23 4.15 18.84 5.52
CA ILE A 23 3.41 19.49 4.43
C ILE A 23 3.34 18.60 3.17
N GLU A 24 4.11 17.51 3.14
CA GLU A 24 4.13 16.51 2.08
C GLU A 24 4.39 15.10 2.66
N PRO A 25 3.93 14.02 2.02
CA PRO A 25 4.15 12.66 2.50
C PRO A 25 5.64 12.31 2.48
N GLN A 26 6.03 11.37 3.35
CA GLN A 26 7.40 10.87 3.40
C GLN A 26 7.50 9.56 2.60
N MET A 27 8.55 9.46 1.78
CA MET A 27 8.83 8.24 1.02
C MET A 27 9.36 7.16 1.95
N GLY A 28 8.88 5.93 1.78
CA GLY A 28 9.46 4.74 2.40
C GLY A 28 10.69 4.27 1.63
N TYR A 29 11.71 3.77 2.34
CA TYR A 29 12.97 3.29 1.75
C TYR A 29 13.35 1.89 2.23
N ARG A 30 12.40 1.11 2.75
CA ARG A 30 12.69 -0.20 3.32
C ARG A 30 12.79 -1.26 2.21
N ASP A 31 13.82 -2.08 2.28
CA ASP A 31 14.03 -3.19 1.33
C ASP A 31 12.94 -4.27 1.42
N ASP A 32 12.29 -4.38 2.59
CA ASP A 32 11.17 -5.29 2.83
C ASP A 32 9.79 -4.66 2.56
N ALA A 33 9.74 -3.44 2.00
CA ALA A 33 8.49 -2.84 1.57
C ALA A 33 7.94 -3.54 0.32
N TRP A 34 6.62 -3.73 0.27
CA TRP A 34 5.92 -4.46 -0.79
C TRP A 34 6.28 -4.05 -2.22
N LEU A 35 6.55 -2.77 -2.44
CA LEU A 35 6.87 -2.19 -3.76
C LEU A 35 8.10 -1.28 -3.71
N GLY A 36 9.00 -1.55 -2.74
CA GLY A 36 10.24 -0.80 -2.55
C GLY A 36 10.01 0.67 -2.17
N ASN A 37 10.67 1.57 -2.91
CA ASN A 37 10.65 2.99 -2.59
C ASN A 37 9.40 3.67 -3.15
N ALA A 38 8.47 4.06 -2.27
CA ALA A 38 7.24 4.73 -2.65
C ALA A 38 6.69 5.60 -1.51
N TYR A 39 5.75 6.49 -1.84
CA TYR A 39 4.88 7.12 -0.85
C TYR A 39 3.70 6.19 -0.60
N TYR A 40 3.64 5.63 0.60
CA TYR A 40 2.63 4.63 0.96
C TYR A 40 1.41 5.27 1.60
N PHE A 41 0.24 4.83 1.14
CA PHE A 41 -1.06 5.27 1.64
C PHE A 41 -2.01 4.09 1.85
N TRP A 42 -2.97 4.25 2.75
CA TRP A 42 -4.02 3.29 3.05
C TRP A 42 -5.36 3.81 2.51
N ILE A 43 -6.19 2.92 1.98
CA ILE A 43 -7.56 3.29 1.60
C ILE A 43 -8.44 3.58 2.83
N ASP A 44 -8.18 2.87 3.92
CA ASP A 44 -9.01 2.86 5.13
C ASP A 44 -8.23 3.43 6.31
N ILE A 45 -8.89 4.31 7.07
CA ILE A 45 -8.31 4.93 8.26
C ILE A 45 -8.01 3.93 9.37
N TYR A 46 -8.75 2.82 9.46
CA TYR A 46 -8.50 1.73 10.39
C TYR A 46 -7.11 1.12 10.13
N ASP A 47 -6.82 0.81 8.86
CA ASP A 47 -5.55 0.22 8.45
C ASP A 47 -4.39 1.21 8.65
N ALA A 48 -4.65 2.51 8.43
CA ALA A 48 -3.71 3.58 8.74
C ALA A 48 -3.39 3.69 10.24
N ASN A 49 -4.40 3.58 11.12
CA ASN A 49 -4.22 3.55 12.56
C ASN A 49 -3.47 2.31 13.03
N LYS A 50 -3.86 1.12 12.56
CA LYS A 50 -3.18 -0.14 12.90
C LYS A 50 -1.70 -0.08 12.54
N TRP A 51 -1.39 0.40 11.33
CA TRP A 51 0.00 0.63 10.94
C TRP A 51 0.73 1.63 11.85
N GLY A 52 0.04 2.66 12.34
CA GLY A 52 0.59 3.60 13.31
C GLY A 52 1.02 2.93 14.61
N VAL A 53 0.15 2.10 15.17
CA VAL A 53 0.42 1.33 16.40
C VAL A 53 1.55 0.32 16.18
N GLU A 54 1.55 -0.40 15.06
CA GLU A 54 2.49 -1.50 14.79
C GLU A 54 3.88 -0.99 14.39
N ALA A 55 3.96 0.07 13.59
CA ALA A 55 5.18 0.48 12.91
C ALA A 55 5.65 1.92 13.18
N LYS A 56 4.81 2.78 13.77
CA LYS A 56 5.10 4.19 14.05
C LYS A 56 4.95 4.49 15.55
N ASN A 57 5.61 3.68 16.38
CA ASN A 57 5.47 3.72 17.82
C ASN A 57 6.73 4.18 18.57
N ALA A 58 7.77 4.59 17.86
CA ALA A 58 9.09 4.86 18.46
C ALA A 58 9.07 6.05 19.42
N THR A 59 8.24 7.06 19.15
CA THR A 59 8.05 8.25 19.98
C THR A 59 6.87 8.12 20.94
N GLY A 60 6.09 7.04 20.81
CA GLY A 60 4.80 6.88 21.50
C GLY A 60 3.66 7.69 20.88
N LEU A 61 3.91 8.43 19.79
CA LEU A 61 2.90 9.20 19.06
C LEU A 61 3.06 9.01 17.55
N TYR A 62 1.94 8.90 16.84
CA TYR A 62 1.93 8.97 15.38
C TYR A 62 0.89 9.96 14.88
N GLU A 63 1.04 10.32 13.62
CA GLU A 63 0.19 11.24 12.89
C GLU A 63 -0.38 10.52 11.67
N ILE A 64 -1.67 10.71 11.41
CA ILE A 64 -2.32 10.29 10.17
C ILE A 64 -2.63 11.54 9.38
N TYR A 65 -2.24 11.53 8.12
CA TYR A 65 -2.52 12.56 7.14
C TYR A 65 -3.53 12.03 6.13
N SER A 66 -4.37 12.89 5.59
CA SER A 66 -5.24 12.59 4.45
C SER A 66 -4.74 13.32 3.21
N ALA A 67 -4.92 12.71 2.04
CA ALA A 67 -4.60 13.34 0.76
C ALA A 67 -5.59 12.92 -0.33
N ASP A 68 -5.75 13.79 -1.31
CA ASP A 68 -6.48 13.52 -2.54
C ASP A 68 -5.51 13.02 -3.61
N ILE A 69 -5.77 11.83 -4.13
CA ILE A 69 -4.94 11.16 -5.12
C ILE A 69 -5.65 11.15 -6.47
N ASP A 70 -4.99 11.66 -7.52
CA ASP A 70 -5.46 11.48 -8.89
C ASP A 70 -5.27 10.03 -9.35
N PHE A 71 -6.38 9.31 -9.54
CA PHE A 71 -6.39 7.92 -9.97
C PHE A 71 -6.26 7.70 -11.48
N SER A 72 -6.03 8.76 -12.27
CA SER A 72 -5.95 8.67 -13.74
C SER A 72 -4.86 7.73 -14.25
N ASP A 73 -3.80 7.55 -13.47
CA ASP A 73 -2.60 6.79 -13.84
C ASP A 73 -2.16 5.81 -12.73
N ILE A 74 -3.15 5.18 -12.10
CA ILE A 74 -2.94 4.15 -11.07
C ILE A 74 -3.22 2.76 -11.62
N LEU A 75 -2.27 1.85 -11.44
CA LEU A 75 -2.47 0.42 -11.65
C LEU A 75 -3.27 -0.19 -10.48
N ASP A 76 -4.59 -0.14 -10.57
CA ASP A 76 -5.51 -0.74 -9.59
C ASP A 76 -5.62 -2.28 -9.70
N THR A 77 -4.74 -3.01 -9.02
CA THR A 77 -4.75 -4.50 -9.04
C THR A 77 -5.86 -5.12 -8.19
N VAL A 78 -6.68 -4.31 -7.51
CA VAL A 78 -7.68 -4.78 -6.53
C VAL A 78 -9.09 -4.73 -7.09
N PHE A 79 -9.46 -3.65 -7.78
CA PHE A 79 -10.81 -3.42 -8.29
C PHE A 79 -10.90 -3.35 -9.82
N ASN A 80 -9.78 -3.49 -10.53
CA ASN A 80 -9.75 -3.53 -11.98
C ASN A 80 -9.15 -4.86 -12.48
N GLU A 81 -9.99 -5.71 -13.05
CA GLU A 81 -9.62 -7.04 -13.54
C GLU A 81 -8.51 -6.99 -14.61
N LYS A 82 -8.58 -6.02 -15.54
CA LYS A 82 -7.56 -5.89 -16.59
C LYS A 82 -6.20 -5.55 -15.98
N HIS A 83 -6.19 -4.63 -15.02
CA HIS A 83 -4.97 -4.25 -14.31
C HIS A 83 -4.43 -5.41 -13.48
N TYR A 84 -5.30 -6.17 -12.82
CA TYR A 84 -4.94 -7.38 -12.09
C TYR A 84 -4.27 -8.43 -13.00
N ASN A 85 -4.86 -8.74 -14.15
CA ASN A 85 -4.30 -9.71 -15.08
C ASN A 85 -2.96 -9.22 -15.65
N PHE A 86 -2.87 -7.95 -16.05
CA PHE A 86 -1.61 -7.35 -16.50
C PHE A 86 -0.52 -7.43 -15.43
N TRP A 87 -0.86 -7.12 -14.18
CA TRP A 87 0.05 -7.23 -13.04
C TRP A 87 0.53 -8.67 -12.86
N LEU A 88 -0.38 -9.64 -12.80
CA LEU A 88 -0.07 -11.05 -12.61
C LEU A 88 0.87 -11.59 -13.71
N GLU A 89 0.55 -11.31 -14.97
CA GLU A 89 1.40 -11.69 -16.11
C GLU A 89 2.78 -11.06 -16.03
N SER A 90 2.85 -9.77 -15.67
CA SER A 90 4.12 -9.05 -15.52
C SER A 90 5.00 -9.66 -14.44
N ILE A 91 4.44 -9.93 -13.25
CA ILE A 91 5.19 -10.55 -12.15
C ILE A 91 5.66 -11.96 -12.51
N ASN A 92 4.80 -12.78 -13.12
CA ASN A 92 5.18 -14.13 -13.55
C ASN A 92 6.30 -14.12 -14.59
N LYS A 93 6.25 -13.19 -15.56
CA LYS A 93 7.30 -13.04 -16.58
C LYS A 93 8.64 -12.67 -15.96
N VAL A 94 8.65 -11.73 -15.02
CA VAL A 94 9.87 -11.31 -14.31
C VAL A 94 10.42 -12.45 -13.46
N ALA A 95 9.55 -13.12 -12.70
CA ALA A 95 9.94 -14.25 -11.86
C ALA A 95 10.52 -15.40 -12.68
N GLN A 96 9.90 -15.74 -13.82
CA GLN A 96 10.40 -16.80 -14.69
C GLN A 96 11.77 -16.44 -15.28
N LYS A 97 11.95 -15.21 -15.77
CA LYS A 97 13.27 -14.74 -16.26
C LYS A 97 14.34 -14.84 -15.19
N HIS A 98 14.03 -14.50 -13.94
CA HIS A 98 14.96 -14.63 -12.82
C HIS A 98 15.31 -16.11 -12.55
N ILE A 99 14.32 -17.00 -12.54
CA ILE A 99 14.50 -18.44 -12.36
C ILE A 99 15.37 -19.02 -13.47
N ASP A 100 15.12 -18.66 -14.73
CA ASP A 100 15.89 -19.17 -15.87
C ASP A 100 17.36 -18.74 -15.82
N LEU A 101 17.63 -17.52 -15.33
CA LEU A 101 18.99 -16.96 -15.26
C LEU A 101 19.79 -17.42 -14.04
N LEU A 102 19.13 -17.56 -12.89
CA LEU A 102 19.81 -17.74 -11.60
C LEU A 102 19.46 -19.06 -10.91
N ASN A 103 18.60 -19.88 -11.53
CA ASN A 103 18.10 -21.16 -11.00
C ASN A 103 17.52 -21.04 -9.57
N THR A 104 17.00 -19.86 -9.23
CA THR A 104 16.40 -19.54 -7.92
C THR A 104 15.21 -18.60 -8.10
N LYS A 105 14.24 -18.68 -7.18
CA LYS A 105 13.12 -17.72 -7.14
C LYS A 105 13.63 -16.34 -6.72
N PRO A 106 13.12 -15.24 -7.30
CA PRO A 106 13.50 -13.90 -6.87
C PRO A 106 13.04 -13.64 -5.44
N THR A 107 13.83 -12.88 -4.68
CA THR A 107 13.36 -12.24 -3.45
C THR A 107 12.45 -11.05 -3.77
N LEU A 108 11.75 -10.51 -2.77
CA LEU A 108 10.99 -9.28 -2.92
C LEU A 108 11.87 -8.12 -3.42
N LYS A 109 13.10 -8.04 -2.90
CA LYS A 109 14.07 -7.02 -3.33
C LYS A 109 14.47 -7.21 -4.79
N ASP A 110 14.76 -8.44 -5.23
CA ASP A 110 15.11 -8.72 -6.63
C ASP A 110 13.97 -8.32 -7.59
N LEU A 111 12.74 -8.62 -7.19
CA LEU A 111 11.54 -8.25 -7.94
C LEU A 111 11.40 -6.72 -8.05
N ASN A 112 11.51 -6.01 -6.93
CA ASN A 112 11.39 -4.55 -6.89
C ASN A 112 12.52 -3.87 -7.67
N ASP A 113 13.75 -4.35 -7.53
CA ASP A 113 14.90 -3.84 -8.28
C ASP A 113 14.75 -4.08 -9.78
N TYR A 114 14.22 -5.24 -10.18
CA TYR A 114 13.93 -5.54 -11.57
C TYR A 114 12.82 -4.63 -12.11
N LEU A 115 11.69 -4.52 -11.41
CA LEU A 115 10.56 -3.73 -11.88
C LEU A 115 10.90 -2.24 -12.00
N LYS A 116 11.75 -1.72 -11.10
CA LYS A 116 12.27 -0.35 -11.18
C LYS A 116 13.15 -0.11 -12.40
N LYS A 117 13.95 -1.10 -12.80
CA LYS A 117 14.87 -0.99 -13.94
C LYS A 117 14.18 -1.26 -15.27
N GLU A 118 13.33 -2.29 -15.31
CA GLU A 118 12.86 -2.94 -16.54
C GLU A 118 11.33 -3.08 -16.62
N GLY A 119 10.58 -2.89 -15.53
CA GLY A 119 9.17 -3.25 -15.40
C GLY A 119 8.16 -2.16 -15.75
N CYS A 120 8.56 -1.15 -16.53
CA CYS A 120 7.68 -0.02 -16.91
C CYS A 120 7.06 0.73 -15.72
N TRP A 121 7.64 0.66 -14.51
CA TRP A 121 7.18 1.46 -13.35
C TRP A 121 7.19 2.97 -13.61
N ASN A 122 8.00 3.43 -14.57
CA ASN A 122 8.02 4.83 -15.00
C ASN A 122 6.75 5.25 -15.78
N GLU A 123 5.92 4.30 -16.20
CA GLU A 123 4.69 4.54 -16.97
C GLU A 123 3.45 4.65 -16.09
N VAL A 124 3.54 4.30 -14.79
CA VAL A 124 2.43 4.43 -13.84
C VAL A 124 2.84 5.30 -12.67
N SER A 125 1.94 6.18 -12.25
CA SER A 125 2.19 7.08 -11.12
C SER A 125 2.06 6.37 -9.77
N GLY A 126 1.39 5.21 -9.72
CA GLY A 126 1.31 4.36 -8.55
C GLY A 126 0.57 3.03 -8.78
N ILE A 127 0.63 2.16 -7.79
CA ILE A 127 0.03 0.83 -7.80
C ILE A 127 -0.80 0.64 -6.54
N GLN A 128 -2.07 0.28 -6.71
CA GLN A 128 -2.91 -0.15 -5.60
C GLN A 128 -2.91 -1.68 -5.54
N PHE A 129 -2.71 -2.23 -4.34
CA PHE A 129 -2.64 -3.66 -4.11
C PHE A 129 -3.30 -4.06 -2.79
N GLN A 130 -3.69 -5.33 -2.72
CA GLN A 130 -4.23 -5.93 -1.51
C GLN A 130 -3.07 -6.37 -0.63
N ASP A 131 -2.97 -5.77 0.56
CA ASP A 131 -2.17 -6.28 1.65
C ASP A 131 -2.94 -7.39 2.38
N LEU A 132 -2.23 -8.35 2.98
CA LEU A 132 -2.87 -9.46 3.67
C LEU A 132 -3.20 -9.04 5.11
N PRO A 133 -4.49 -9.02 5.50
CA PRO A 133 -4.85 -8.68 6.87
C PRO A 133 -4.48 -9.81 7.82
N GLU A 134 -3.69 -9.51 8.85
CA GLU A 134 -3.45 -10.42 9.97
C GLU A 134 -4.48 -10.24 11.09
N ASP A 135 -5.12 -9.06 11.15
CA ASP A 135 -6.04 -8.68 12.21
C ASP A 135 -7.46 -9.22 11.98
N ARG A 136 -7.99 -9.87 13.02
CA ARG A 136 -9.30 -10.48 13.07
C ARG A 136 -10.30 -9.69 13.91
N GLU A 137 -9.86 -8.69 14.68
CA GLU A 137 -10.69 -7.86 15.56
C GLU A 137 -11.73 -7.05 14.78
N ARG A 138 -11.40 -6.64 13.54
CA ARG A 138 -12.30 -5.88 12.67
C ARG A 138 -13.45 -6.69 12.08
N LEU A 139 -13.38 -8.02 12.15
CA LEU A 139 -14.37 -8.89 11.53
C LEU A 139 -15.64 -8.90 12.39
N LYS A 140 -16.78 -8.56 11.79
CA LYS A 140 -18.08 -8.62 12.47
C LYS A 140 -18.69 -10.03 12.50
N VAL A 141 -18.13 -10.95 11.72
CA VAL A 141 -18.60 -12.33 11.60
C VAL A 141 -17.74 -13.21 12.51
N ALA A 142 -18.37 -13.86 13.48
CA ALA A 142 -17.70 -14.79 14.38
C ALA A 142 -17.09 -15.98 13.61
N PRO A 143 -15.92 -16.50 14.02
CA PRO A 143 -15.35 -17.68 13.40
C PRO A 143 -16.16 -18.92 13.75
N ILE A 144 -16.10 -19.93 12.87
CA ILE A 144 -16.57 -21.28 13.19
C ILE A 144 -15.37 -22.08 13.70
N GLN A 145 -15.57 -22.83 14.78
CA GLN A 145 -14.55 -23.75 15.31
C GLN A 145 -14.79 -25.17 14.79
N TYR A 146 -13.74 -25.79 14.24
CA TYR A 146 -13.70 -27.20 13.88
C TYR A 146 -12.50 -27.86 14.58
N GLY A 147 -12.76 -28.57 15.68
CA GLY A 147 -11.71 -29.13 16.54
C GLY A 147 -10.84 -28.02 17.13
N THR A 148 -9.54 -28.05 16.85
CA THR A 148 -8.57 -27.01 17.29
C THR A 148 -8.42 -25.85 16.30
N ARG A 149 -9.11 -25.88 15.15
CA ARG A 149 -8.98 -24.87 14.10
C ARG A 149 -10.15 -23.89 14.13
N PHE A 150 -9.84 -22.60 14.05
CA PHE A 150 -10.81 -21.54 13.83
C PHE A 150 -10.81 -21.13 12.36
N LYS A 151 -11.99 -21.08 11.75
CA LYS A 151 -12.18 -20.62 10.37
C LYS A 151 -12.88 -19.26 10.39
N TYR A 152 -12.18 -18.25 9.90
CA TYR A 152 -12.65 -16.86 9.81
C TYR A 152 -13.15 -16.57 8.39
N PHE A 153 -14.16 -15.70 8.28
CA PHE A 153 -14.61 -15.17 7.00
C PHE A 153 -13.96 -13.80 6.74
N ASN A 154 -12.84 -13.79 6.01
CA ASN A 154 -12.07 -12.58 5.71
C ASN A 154 -12.66 -11.82 4.51
N TYR A 155 -13.75 -11.08 4.73
CA TYR A 155 -14.44 -10.32 3.67
C TYR A 155 -13.92 -8.88 3.50
N ILE A 156 -13.11 -8.39 4.43
CA ILE A 156 -12.54 -7.03 4.39
C ILE A 156 -11.14 -7.12 3.80
N LYS A 157 -10.91 -6.43 2.68
CA LYS A 157 -9.58 -6.28 2.08
C LYS A 157 -8.80 -5.20 2.83
N ARG A 158 -7.53 -5.45 3.13
CA ARG A 158 -6.58 -4.39 3.54
C ARG A 158 -5.91 -3.90 2.26
N ILE A 159 -6.00 -2.62 1.97
CA ILE A 159 -5.58 -2.08 0.67
C ILE A 159 -4.59 -0.95 0.88
N GLN A 160 -3.45 -1.08 0.23
CA GLN A 160 -2.39 -0.10 0.25
C GLN A 160 -2.17 0.43 -1.18
N LEU A 161 -1.75 1.68 -1.25
CA LEU A 161 -1.36 2.38 -2.46
C LEU A 161 0.10 2.81 -2.33
N ALA A 162 0.92 2.39 -3.28
CA ALA A 162 2.29 2.85 -3.44
C ALA A 162 2.32 3.90 -4.57
N ILE A 163 2.70 5.13 -4.25
CA ILE A 163 2.83 6.21 -5.23
C ILE A 163 4.31 6.45 -5.53
N PHE A 164 4.66 6.45 -6.80
CA PHE A 164 6.03 6.68 -7.28
C PHE A 164 6.22 8.13 -7.76
N ASN A 165 5.15 8.75 -8.26
CA ASN A 165 5.17 10.13 -8.72
C ASN A 165 4.34 11.03 -7.78
N LYS A 166 5.00 11.91 -7.01
CA LYS A 166 4.30 12.77 -6.04
C LYS A 166 3.36 13.81 -6.65
N THR A 167 3.43 14.08 -7.96
CA THR A 167 2.58 15.11 -8.61
C THR A 167 1.10 14.75 -8.62
N ILE A 168 0.74 13.49 -8.39
CA ILE A 168 -0.66 13.04 -8.30
C ILE A 168 -1.26 13.24 -6.90
N ILE A 169 -0.46 13.71 -5.94
CA ILE A 169 -0.85 13.91 -4.54
C ILE A 169 -1.20 15.38 -4.34
N SER A 170 -2.40 15.63 -3.83
CA SER A 170 -2.88 16.98 -3.52
C SER A 170 -3.59 16.99 -2.17
N ASN A 171 -3.79 18.19 -1.61
CA ASN A 171 -4.49 18.39 -0.34
C ASN A 171 -3.97 17.52 0.83
N PHE A 172 -2.64 17.33 0.89
CA PHE A 172 -1.99 16.59 1.97
C PHE A 172 -2.08 17.39 3.28
N THR A 173 -2.91 16.92 4.21
CA THR A 173 -3.21 17.62 5.46
C THR A 173 -3.24 16.67 6.63
N LEU A 174 -2.90 17.17 7.83
CA LEU A 174 -3.00 16.39 9.06
C LEU A 174 -4.48 16.05 9.31
N HIS A 175 -4.78 14.76 9.41
CA HIS A 175 -6.10 14.26 9.72
C HIS A 175 -6.28 14.11 11.24
N CYS A 176 -5.33 13.43 11.90
CA CYS A 176 -5.32 13.30 13.35
C CYS A 176 -3.92 12.99 13.90
N LYS A 177 -3.76 13.16 15.21
CA LYS A 177 -2.59 12.76 15.98
C LYS A 177 -3.03 11.80 17.08
N VAL A 178 -2.32 10.69 17.22
CA VAL A 178 -2.69 9.60 18.11
C VAL A 178 -1.56 9.33 19.09
N GLN A 179 -1.90 9.35 20.38
CA GLN A 179 -1.03 8.90 21.46
C GLN A 179 -1.20 7.38 21.61
N ILE A 180 -0.09 6.65 21.63
CA ILE A 180 -0.10 5.22 21.94
C ILE A 180 -0.11 5.08 23.46
N THR A 181 -1.22 4.57 24.00
CA THR A 181 -1.30 4.15 25.39
C THR A 181 -0.74 2.74 25.49
N LYS A 182 0.30 2.55 26.31
CA LYS A 182 0.85 1.22 26.63
C LYS A 182 0.11 0.60 27.81
#